data_AF-A0A382XI84-F1
#
_entry.id   AF-A0A382XI84-F1
#
_cell.length_a   1.000
_cell.length_b   1.000
_cell.length_c   1.000
_cell.angle_alpha   90.00
_cell.angle_beta   90.00
_cell.angle_gamma   90.00
#
_symmetry.space_group_name_H-M   'P 1'
#
loop_
_entity.id
_entity.type
_entity.pdbx_description
1 polymer ?
#
loop_
_entity_poly.entity_id
_entity_poly.type
_entity_poly.pdbx_seq_one_letter_code
_entity_poly.pdbx_strand_id
1 'polypeptide(L)'
;MKIRIYETKNMDLDTVENMLFQADKQANFHPDSSWILNSSDGEINNYNQNENSLSKRYKELNVKWIGREAVVNWLVSNQVIFEIISHEFLEEEIEAIGHSNYDEESSSEQVLLN
;
A
#
# COMPACT_ATOMS: atom_id res chain seq x y z
N MET A 1 -5.33 -3.47 1.94
CA MET A 1 -4.20 -3.40 0.99
C MET A 1 -2.97 -2.86 1.70
N LYS A 2 -1.79 -3.42 1.43
CA LYS A 2 -0.51 -2.96 2.00
C LYS A 2 0.38 -2.38 0.90
N ILE A 3 0.88 -1.17 1.10
CA ILE A 3 1.81 -0.49 0.19
C ILE A 3 3.08 -0.14 0.95
N ARG A 4 4.26 -0.35 0.35
CA ARG A 4 5.51 0.24 0.83
C ARG A 4 5.88 1.43 -0.02
N ILE A 5 6.19 2.55 0.61
CA ILE A 5 6.80 3.71 -0.03
C ILE A 5 8.27 3.78 0.34
N TYR A 6 9.10 4.21 -0.60
CA TYR A 6 10.55 4.31 -0.41
C TYR A 6 11.02 5.75 -0.44
N GLU A 7 12.12 6.00 0.26
CA GLU A 7 12.78 7.31 0.22
C GLU A 7 13.19 7.65 -1.21
N THR A 8 12.95 8.91 -1.58
CA THR A 8 13.39 9.46 -2.86
C THR A 8 14.45 10.52 -2.61
N LYS A 9 15.32 10.78 -3.59
CA LYS A 9 16.38 11.80 -3.45
C LYS A 9 15.84 13.21 -3.17
N ASN A 10 14.57 13.46 -3.47
CA ASN A 10 13.97 14.79 -3.45
C ASN A 10 13.02 15.00 -2.26
N MET A 11 12.65 13.94 -1.55
CA MET A 11 11.68 14.01 -0.45
C MET A 11 11.86 12.82 0.50
N ASP A 12 11.97 13.15 1.79
CA ASP A 12 12.04 12.16 2.86
C ASP A 12 10.69 11.47 3.09
N LEU A 13 10.75 10.28 3.69
CA LEU A 13 9.59 9.42 3.91
C LEU A 13 8.53 10.03 4.83
N ASP A 14 8.95 10.75 5.87
CA ASP A 14 8.03 11.37 6.84
C ASP A 14 7.24 12.50 6.18
N THR A 15 7.89 13.27 5.30
CA THR A 15 7.24 14.30 4.49
C THR A 15 6.21 13.68 3.54
N VAL A 16 6.58 12.64 2.79
CA VAL A 16 5.66 11.97 1.84
C VAL A 16 4.44 11.41 2.59
N GLU A 17 4.67 10.72 3.70
CA GLU A 17 3.61 10.19 4.56
C GLU A 17 2.68 11.31 5.02
N ASN A 18 3.22 12.39 5.61
CA ASN A 18 2.41 13.49 6.12
C ASN A 18 1.59 14.17 5.01
N MET A 19 2.17 14.38 3.83
CA MET A 19 1.46 14.95 2.68
C MET A 19 0.29 14.05 2.24
N LEU A 20 0.50 12.73 2.22
CA LEU A 20 -0.54 11.78 1.86
C LEU A 20 -1.66 11.73 2.92
N PHE A 21 -1.34 11.75 4.21
CA PHE A 21 -2.34 11.85 5.29
C PHE A 21 -3.12 13.17 5.24
N GLN A 22 -2.50 14.27 4.79
CA GLN A 22 -3.22 15.52 4.56
C GLN A 22 -4.16 15.45 3.37
N ALA A 23 -3.73 14.82 2.26
CA ALA A 23 -4.59 14.60 1.11
C ALA A 23 -5.81 13.73 1.45
N ASP A 24 -5.61 12.69 2.27
CA ASP A 24 -6.68 11.85 2.81
C ASP A 24 -7.69 12.70 3.60
N LYS A 25 -7.22 13.48 4.59
CA LYS A 25 -8.09 14.38 5.39
C LYS A 25 -8.79 15.44 4.54
N GLN A 26 -8.17 15.92 3.47
CA GLN A 26 -8.76 16.90 2.57
C GLN A 26 -9.90 16.30 1.75
N ALA A 27 -9.75 15.05 1.30
CA ALA A 27 -10.77 14.34 0.54
C ALA A 27 -11.88 13.76 1.43
N ASN A 28 -11.54 13.36 2.65
CA ASN A 28 -12.41 12.66 3.58
C ASN A 28 -12.58 13.44 4.88
N PHE A 29 -13.72 14.12 5.03
CA PHE A 29 -14.03 14.85 6.25
C PHE A 29 -14.40 13.93 7.43
N HIS A 30 -15.01 12.76 7.14
CA HIS A 30 -15.40 11.80 8.18
C HIS A 30 -14.25 10.83 8.49
N PRO A 31 -13.93 10.57 9.78
CA PRO A 31 -12.85 9.65 10.16
C PRO A 31 -12.97 8.25 9.54
N ASP A 32 -14.19 7.72 9.46
CA ASP A 32 -14.43 6.38 8.89
C ASP A 32 -14.13 6.31 7.39
N SER A 33 -14.23 7.45 6.70
CA SER A 33 -13.92 7.57 5.27
C SER A 33 -12.42 7.68 4.99
N SER A 34 -11.55 7.67 6.01
CA SER A 34 -10.11 7.76 5.79
C SER A 34 -9.61 6.64 4.89
N TRP A 35 -8.76 6.99 3.93
CA TRP A 35 -8.11 6.04 3.04
C TRP A 35 -7.06 5.21 3.77
N ILE A 36 -6.31 5.84 4.67
CA ILE A 36 -5.18 5.22 5.36
C ILE A 36 -5.60 4.91 6.79
N LEU A 37 -5.41 3.65 7.18
CA LEU A 37 -5.68 3.19 8.54
C LEU A 37 -4.50 3.51 9.45
N ASN A 38 -3.30 3.13 9.04
CA ASN A 38 -2.07 3.40 9.77
C ASN A 38 -0.85 3.26 8.83
N SER A 39 0.31 3.59 9.39
CA SER A 39 1.60 3.48 8.75
C SER A 39 2.64 2.99 9.76
N SER A 40 3.64 2.26 9.29
CA SER A 40 4.76 1.79 10.11
C SER A 40 6.09 1.94 9.39
N ASP A 41 7.14 2.24 10.14
CA ASP A 41 8.50 2.28 9.60
C ASP A 41 9.04 0.86 9.41
N GLY A 42 9.85 0.69 8.38
CA GLY A 42 10.61 -0.54 8.15
C GLY A 42 11.93 -0.30 7.43
N GLU A 43 12.75 -1.34 7.45
CA GLU A 43 14.09 -1.32 6.88
C GLU A 43 14.38 -2.68 6.24
N ILE A 44 14.82 -2.67 4.98
CA ILE A 44 15.33 -3.87 4.30
C ILE A 44 16.83 -3.72 4.07
N ASN A 45 17.60 -4.80 4.24
CA ASN A 45 19.01 -4.80 3.89
C ASN A 45 19.16 -4.65 2.38
N ASN A 46 19.96 -3.68 1.94
CA ASN A 46 20.26 -3.49 0.53
C ASN A 46 21.56 -4.25 0.22
N TYR A 47 21.43 -5.47 -0.31
CA TYR A 47 22.60 -6.29 -0.69
C TYR A 47 23.18 -5.88 -2.06
N ASN A 48 22.63 -4.85 -2.72
CA ASN A 48 23.16 -4.38 -4.00
C ASN A 48 24.48 -3.62 -3.77
N GLN A 49 25.57 -4.12 -4.36
CA GLN A 49 26.93 -3.58 -4.23
C GLN A 49 27.14 -2.17 -4.82
N ASN A 50 26.10 -1.57 -5.43
CA ASN A 50 26.19 -0.32 -6.20
C ASN A 50 25.62 0.90 -5.45
N GLU A 51 24.98 0.71 -4.30
CA GLU A 51 24.48 1.81 -3.46
C GLU A 51 25.20 1.79 -2.11
N ASN A 52 25.75 2.95 -1.71
CA ASN A 52 26.51 3.08 -0.46
C ASN A 52 25.69 2.87 0.82
N SER A 53 24.36 2.67 0.74
CA SER A 53 23.53 2.40 1.91
C SER A 53 23.35 0.89 2.10
N LEU A 54 23.77 0.39 3.27
CA LEU A 54 23.62 -1.02 3.68
C LEU A 54 22.14 -1.42 3.87
N SER A 55 21.25 -0.44 3.94
CA SER A 55 19.83 -0.61 4.14
C SER A 55 19.01 0.39 3.32
N LYS A 56 17.78 0.00 2.99
CA LYS A 56 16.76 0.82 2.35
C LYS A 56 15.59 0.97 3.31
N ARG A 57 15.37 2.19 3.78
CA ARG A 57 14.22 2.52 4.62
C ARG A 57 12.95 2.59 3.79
N TYR A 58 11.84 2.21 4.39
CA TYR A 58 10.52 2.31 3.80
C TYR A 58 9.47 2.63 4.88
N LYS A 59 8.31 3.09 4.44
CA LYS A 59 7.10 3.09 5.27
C LYS A 59 6.06 2.17 4.67
N GLU A 60 5.43 1.34 5.49
CA GLU A 60 4.35 0.45 5.11
C GLU A 60 3.01 1.07 5.49
N LEU A 61 2.20 1.37 4.48
CA LEU A 61 0.86 1.95 4.61
C LEU A 61 -0.18 0.82 4.58
N ASN A 62 -1.05 0.78 5.58
CA ASN A 62 -2.25 -0.04 5.58
C ASN A 62 -3.43 0.80 5.03
N VAL A 63 -3.86 0.46 3.82
CA VAL A 63 -4.84 1.22 3.05
C VAL A 63 -6.18 0.48 3.02
N LYS A 64 -7.25 1.21 3.40
CA LYS A 64 -8.64 0.73 3.34
C LYS A 64 -9.11 0.60 1.90
N TRP A 65 -10.08 -0.27 1.66
CA TRP A 65 -10.67 -0.57 0.35
C TRP A 65 -11.19 0.67 -0.37
N ILE A 66 -11.85 1.58 0.36
CA ILE A 66 -12.36 2.86 -0.16
C ILE A 66 -11.26 3.81 -0.68
N GLY A 67 -10.02 3.62 -0.23
CA GLY A 67 -8.90 4.51 -0.53
C GLY A 67 -7.88 3.96 -1.51
N ARG A 68 -8.01 2.71 -1.98
CA ARG A 68 -6.96 2.03 -2.75
C ARG A 68 -6.58 2.78 -4.02
N GLU A 69 -7.58 3.14 -4.83
CA GLU A 69 -7.37 3.85 -6.08
C GLU A 69 -6.83 5.27 -5.83
N ALA A 70 -7.39 5.98 -4.86
CA ALA A 70 -6.99 7.34 -4.51
C ALA A 70 -5.52 7.40 -4.06
N VAL A 71 -5.10 6.48 -3.19
CA VAL A 71 -3.71 6.41 -2.71
C VAL A 71 -2.75 6.09 -3.85
N VAL A 72 -3.06 5.11 -4.71
CA VAL A 72 -2.22 4.77 -5.87
C VAL A 72 -2.10 5.95 -6.83
N ASN A 73 -3.21 6.59 -7.18
CA ASN A 73 -3.21 7.76 -8.05
C ASN A 73 -2.41 8.92 -7.46
N TRP A 74 -2.51 9.13 -6.15
CA TRP A 74 -1.72 10.16 -5.47
C TRP A 74 -0.22 9.85 -5.53
N LEU A 75 0.20 8.61 -5.25
CA LEU A 75 1.61 8.20 -5.30
C LEU A 75 2.19 8.35 -6.70
N VAL A 76 1.45 7.91 -7.73
CA VAL A 76 1.85 8.06 -9.14
C VAL A 76 1.95 9.53 -9.53
N SER A 77 0.97 10.36 -9.17
CA SER A 77 0.95 11.79 -9.51
C SER A 77 2.09 12.58 -8.85
N ASN A 78 2.52 12.14 -7.68
CA ASN A 78 3.63 12.76 -6.93
C ASN A 78 4.98 12.07 -7.19
N GLN A 79 5.05 11.14 -8.15
CA GLN A 79 6.28 10.42 -8.53
C GLN A 79 6.97 9.72 -7.35
N VAL A 80 6.18 9.23 -6.39
CA VAL A 80 6.68 8.47 -5.25
C VAL A 80 6.99 7.05 -5.69
N ILE A 81 8.14 6.51 -5.30
CA ILE A 81 8.49 5.11 -5.57
C ILE A 81 7.78 4.24 -4.53
N PHE A 82 6.98 3.28 -5.00
CA PHE A 82 6.23 2.38 -4.12
C PHE A 82 6.14 0.95 -4.66
N GLU A 83 5.78 0.03 -3.77
CA GLU A 83 5.49 -1.38 -4.06
C GLU A 83 4.17 -1.78 -3.38
N ILE A 84 3.31 -2.52 -4.09
CA ILE A 84 2.11 -3.11 -3.49
C ILE A 84 2.49 -4.49 -2.95
N ILE A 85 2.42 -4.66 -1.62
CA ILE A 85 2.86 -5.87 -0.92
C ILE A 85 1.72 -6.90 -0.83
N SER A 86 0.49 -6.43 -0.65
CA SER A 86 -0.68 -7.29 -0.54
C SER A 86 -1.95 -6.56 -0.97
N HIS A 87 -2.83 -7.27 -1.69
CA HIS A 87 -4.16 -6.81 -2.07
C HIS A 87 -5.24 -7.26 -1.08
N GLU A 88 -4.87 -7.94 0.00
CA GLU A 88 -5.82 -8.47 0.99
C GLU A 88 -6.66 -7.35 1.59
N PHE A 89 -7.94 -7.70 1.83
CA PHE A 89 -8.86 -6.90 2.60
C PHE A 89 -8.49 -6.94 4.08
N LEU A 90 -8.78 -5.86 4.80
CA LEU A 90 -8.70 -5.84 6.26
C LEU A 90 -9.81 -6.71 6.84
N GLU A 91 -9.63 -7.23 8.04
CA GLU A 91 -10.62 -8.11 8.70
C GLU A 91 -12.01 -7.45 8.79
N GLU A 92 -12.05 -6.17 9.17
CA GLU A 92 -13.26 -5.34 9.20
C GLU A 92 -13.95 -5.23 7.82
N GLU A 93 -13.17 -5.22 6.74
CA GLU A 93 -13.69 -5.16 5.37
C GLU A 93 -14.27 -6.51 4.95
N ILE A 94 -13.62 -7.61 5.36
CA ILE A 94 -14.10 -8.98 5.13
C ILE A 94 -15.41 -9.21 5.86
N GLU A 95 -15.51 -8.76 7.12
CA GLU A 95 -16.75 -8.81 7.90
C GLU A 95 -17.88 -8.02 7.23
N ALA A 96 -17.60 -6.83 6.72
CA ALA A 96 -18.59 -5.98 6.03
C ALA A 96 -19.07 -6.57 4.70
N ILE A 97 -18.21 -7.32 3.99
CA ILE A 97 -18.58 -8.03 2.76
C ILE A 97 -19.51 -9.22 3.09
N GLY A 98 -19.55 -9.67 4.35
CA GLY A 98 -20.38 -10.76 4.83
C GLY A 98 -19.93 -12.07 4.21
N HIS A 99 -19.15 -12.87 4.95
CA HIS A 99 -18.66 -14.19 4.54
C HIS A 99 -19.69 -14.98 3.70
N SER A 100 -19.58 -14.89 2.37
CA SER A 100 -19.59 -16.09 1.55
C SER A 100 -18.13 -16.49 1.49
N ASN A 101 -17.82 -17.69 1.96
CA ASN A 101 -16.50 -18.27 1.74
C ASN A 101 -16.24 -18.16 0.24
N TYR A 102 -15.31 -17.29 -0.15
CA TYR A 102 -14.60 -17.51 -1.39
C TYR A 102 -13.74 -18.74 -1.10
N ASP A 103 -14.37 -19.90 -1.25
CA ASP A 103 -13.64 -21.12 -1.53
C ASP A 103 -12.64 -20.75 -2.62
N GLU A 104 -11.40 -21.17 -2.39
CA GLU A 104 -10.35 -21.20 -3.37
C GLU A 104 -10.83 -21.97 -4.61
N GLU A 105 -11.59 -21.33 -5.51
CA GLU A 105 -11.79 -21.82 -6.85
C GLU A 105 -10.51 -21.51 -7.63
N SER A 106 -9.49 -22.32 -7.31
CA SER A 106 -8.67 -23.01 -8.28
C SER A 106 -8.22 -22.14 -9.45
N SER A 107 -7.17 -21.36 -9.21
CA SER A 107 -6.16 -21.12 -10.25
C SER A 107 -5.50 -22.47 -10.58
N SER A 108 -6.19 -23.28 -11.37
CA SER A 108 -5.62 -24.37 -12.15
C SER A 108 -6.33 -24.37 -13.50
N GLU A 109 -6.07 -23.32 -14.28
CA GLU A 109 -6.15 -23.45 -15.73
C GLU A 109 -5.14 -24.51 -16.17
N GLN A 110 -5.53 -25.79 -16.10
CA GLN A 110 -4.90 -26.81 -16.92
C GLN A 110 -5.32 -26.56 -18.36
N VAL A 111 -4.47 -25.82 -19.08
CA VAL A 111 -4.48 -25.78 -20.54
C VAL A 111 -4.17 -27.18 -21.05
N LEU A 112 -5.20 -27.99 -21.28
CA LEU A 112 -5.10 -29.17 -22.13
C LEU A 112 -5.29 -28.73 -23.58
N LEU A 113 -4.16 -28.53 -24.26
CA LEU A 113 -4.08 -28.50 -25.71
C LEU A 113 -4.42 -29.90 -26.24
N ASN A 114 -5.49 -30.00 -27.03
CA ASN A 114 -5.72 -31.09 -27.98
C ASN A 114 -5.80 -30.52 -29.39
#